data_AF-A0A7L9C464-F1
#
_entry.id   AF-A0A7L9C464-F1
#
_cell.length_a   1.000
_cell.length_b   1.000
_cell.length_c   1.000
_cell.angle_alpha   90.00
_cell.angle_beta   90.00
_cell.angle_gamma   90.00
#
_symmetry.space_group_name_H-M   'P 1'
#
loop_
_entity.id
_entity.type
_entity.pdbx_description
1 polymer ?
#
loop_
_entity_poly.entity_id
_entity_poly.type
_entity_poly.pdbx_seq_one_letter_code
_entity_poly.pdbx_strand_id
1 'polypeptide(L)'
;MREHEKTITEKKRPGRETVNTGKQEQTLYCEESRIECRLKGLGEIEIVRVCNSRDENYTHWKALIERYHYLGRGTLYGKQMRYLVRSEHFGWIGALSFSSPAWRLRAREKWIGWNEENRLKYLNRIVCNSRF
;
A
#
# COMPACT_ATOMS: atom_id res chain seq x y z
N MET A 1 -41.69 -4.94 50.83
CA MET A 1 -40.62 -5.90 50.47
C MET A 1 -40.28 -5.64 49.01
N ARG A 2 -39.45 -4.62 48.78
CA ARG A 2 -38.06 -4.70 48.29
C ARG A 2 -38.00 -4.80 46.76
N GLU A 3 -37.79 -3.63 46.18
CA GLU A 3 -37.23 -3.39 44.86
C GLU A 3 -36.00 -4.29 44.64
N HIS A 4 -35.92 -4.92 43.47
CA HIS A 4 -34.70 -5.55 42.98
C HIS A 4 -34.32 -4.89 41.66
N GLU A 5 -33.74 -3.69 41.79
CA GLU A 5 -32.82 -3.12 40.80
C GLU A 5 -31.74 -4.17 40.49
N LYS A 6 -31.71 -4.63 39.25
CA LYS A 6 -30.60 -5.43 38.73
C LYS A 6 -29.50 -4.46 38.28
N THR A 7 -28.55 -4.20 39.17
CA THR A 7 -27.34 -3.43 38.86
C THR A 7 -26.50 -4.22 37.83
N ILE A 8 -26.48 -3.76 36.59
CA ILE A 8 -25.61 -4.29 35.52
C ILE A 8 -24.19 -3.85 35.85
N THR A 9 -23.35 -4.78 36.30
CA THR A 9 -21.92 -4.54 36.52
C THR A 9 -21.18 -4.68 35.18
N GLU A 10 -20.86 -3.54 34.58
CA GLU A 10 -20.08 -3.43 33.35
C GLU A 10 -18.61 -3.81 33.64
N LYS A 11 -18.21 -5.04 33.30
CA LYS A 11 -16.81 -5.48 33.38
C LYS A 11 -15.98 -4.79 32.30
N LYS A 12 -15.38 -3.65 32.67
CA LYS A 12 -14.38 -2.91 31.89
C LYS A 12 -13.18 -3.83 31.60
N ARG A 13 -12.94 -4.15 30.33
CA ARG A 13 -11.74 -4.90 29.90
C ARG A 13 -10.49 -4.07 30.22
N PRO A 14 -9.41 -4.64 30.78
CA PRO A 14 -8.21 -3.89 31.10
C PRO A 14 -7.62 -3.29 29.83
N GLY A 15 -7.43 -1.98 29.85
CA GLY A 15 -6.85 -1.22 28.75
C GLY A 15 -5.45 -1.73 28.44
N ARG A 16 -5.20 -2.02 27.16
CA ARG A 16 -3.86 -2.37 26.69
C ARG A 16 -3.06 -1.07 26.68
N GLU A 17 -2.18 -0.93 27.67
CA GLU A 17 -1.19 0.16 27.70
C GLU A 17 -0.41 0.14 26.39
N THR A 18 -0.62 1.16 25.58
CA THR A 18 0.17 1.39 24.38
C THR A 18 1.53 1.88 24.83
N VAL A 19 2.49 0.95 24.93
CA VAL A 19 3.90 1.28 25.09
C VAL A 19 4.29 2.16 23.91
N ASN A 20 4.46 3.45 24.21
CA ASN A 20 4.91 4.47 23.30
C ASN A 20 6.40 4.19 23.00
N THR A 21 6.64 3.28 22.06
CA THR A 21 7.97 3.09 21.51
C THR A 21 8.15 4.21 20.49
N GLY A 22 8.78 5.30 20.92
CA GLY A 22 9.18 6.40 20.07
C GLY A 22 9.96 5.86 18.88
N LYS A 23 9.26 5.65 17.76
CA LYS A 23 9.90 5.43 16.47
C LYS A 23 10.44 6.78 16.07
N GLN A 24 11.74 6.91 16.24
CA GLN A 24 12.51 7.97 15.60
C GLN A 24 12.07 8.01 14.14
N GLU A 25 11.37 9.08 13.77
CA GLU A 25 11.06 9.43 12.39
C GLU A 25 12.39 9.66 11.71
N GLN A 26 12.94 8.57 11.16
CA GLN A 26 14.10 8.67 10.30
C GLN A 26 13.57 9.23 8.98
N THR A 27 13.64 10.55 8.89
CA THR A 27 13.32 11.37 7.73
C THR A 27 14.19 10.94 6.56
N LEU A 28 13.79 9.88 5.87
CA LEU A 28 14.44 9.42 4.65
C LEU A 28 14.03 10.36 3.52
N TYR A 29 14.90 11.33 3.31
CA TYR A 29 14.85 12.34 2.26
C TYR A 29 14.63 11.65 0.89
N CYS A 30 13.43 11.79 0.36
CA CYS A 30 13.28 11.99 -1.08
C CYS A 30 13.48 13.49 -1.25
N GLU A 31 14.59 13.94 -1.85
CA GLU A 31 14.70 15.35 -2.20
C GLU A 31 13.45 15.74 -2.99
N GLU A 32 12.71 16.72 -2.48
CA GLU A 32 11.51 17.30 -3.11
C GLU A 32 11.90 18.12 -4.34
N SER A 33 12.63 17.51 -5.26
CA SER A 33 12.91 18.13 -6.52
C SER A 33 11.64 18.02 -7.36
N ARG A 34 10.93 19.14 -7.52
CA ARG A 34 9.92 19.27 -8.57
C ARG A 34 10.62 18.98 -9.90
N ILE A 35 10.38 17.80 -10.45
CA ILE A 35 11.05 17.37 -11.69
C ILE A 35 10.37 18.10 -12.85
N GLU A 36 11.03 19.14 -13.36
CA GLU A 36 10.61 19.86 -14.54
C GLU A 36 11.69 19.71 -15.61
N CYS A 37 11.53 18.67 -16.44
CA CYS A 37 12.43 18.37 -17.53
C CYS A 37 11.69 17.74 -18.70
N ARG A 38 12.34 17.69 -19.87
CA ARG A 38 11.88 16.84 -20.98
C ARG A 38 12.04 15.38 -20.58
N LEU A 39 11.24 14.47 -21.15
CA LEU A 39 11.32 13.03 -20.85
C LEU A 39 12.75 12.46 -20.99
N LYS A 40 13.49 12.88 -22.03
CA LYS A 40 14.90 12.49 -22.23
C LYS A 40 15.81 12.94 -21.06
N GLY A 41 15.46 14.03 -20.40
CA GLY A 41 16.17 14.57 -19.25
C GLY A 41 16.00 13.77 -17.96
N LEU A 42 15.14 12.75 -17.92
CA LEU A 42 15.09 11.81 -16.79
C LEU A 42 16.26 10.83 -16.77
N GLY A 43 17.03 10.72 -17.86
CA GLY A 43 18.08 9.71 -17.99
C GLY A 43 17.50 8.29 -18.06
N GLU A 44 18.32 7.29 -17.74
CA GLU A 44 17.85 5.91 -17.64
C GLU A 44 16.88 5.73 -16.48
N ILE A 45 15.80 4.96 -16.71
CA ILE A 45 14.80 4.63 -15.70
C ILE A 45 14.91 3.16 -15.33
N GLU A 46 15.11 2.91 -14.03
CA GLU A 46 15.14 1.57 -13.46
C GLU A 46 13.92 1.30 -12.58
N ILE A 47 13.37 0.10 -12.70
CA ILE A 47 12.29 -0.38 -11.82
C ILE A 47 12.90 -1.37 -10.82
N VAL A 48 13.06 -0.91 -9.58
CA VAL A 48 13.65 -1.71 -8.50
C VAL A 48 12.55 -2.41 -7.73
N ARG A 49 12.60 -3.75 -7.66
CA ARG A 49 11.65 -4.54 -6.89
C ARG A 49 11.98 -4.48 -5.40
N VAL A 50 10.98 -4.15 -4.59
CA VAL A 50 11.07 -4.16 -3.13
C VAL A 50 10.47 -5.47 -2.61
N CYS A 51 11.31 -6.33 -2.02
CA CYS A 51 10.91 -7.70 -1.73
C CYS A 51 10.08 -7.84 -0.45
N ASN A 52 10.50 -7.19 0.64
CA ASN A 52 9.84 -7.30 1.95
C ASN A 52 10.21 -6.10 2.84
N SER A 53 9.75 -6.10 4.09
CA SER A 53 9.95 -4.99 5.03
C SER A 53 11.39 -4.82 5.53
N ARG A 54 12.28 -5.79 5.29
CA ARG A 54 13.71 -5.73 5.64
C ARG A 54 14.57 -5.28 4.47
N ASP A 55 13.98 -5.11 3.29
CA ASP A 55 14.64 -4.52 2.13
C ASP A 55 14.99 -3.06 2.44
N GLU A 56 16.20 -2.63 2.15
CA GLU A 56 16.65 -1.24 2.35
C GLU A 56 15.74 -0.25 1.60
N ASN A 57 15.23 -0.67 0.44
CA ASN A 57 14.36 0.14 -0.40
C ASN A 57 12.93 0.22 0.13
N TYR A 58 12.56 -0.62 1.11
CA TYR A 58 11.21 -0.61 1.68
C TYR A 58 10.87 0.72 2.35
N THR A 59 11.86 1.35 2.98
CA THR A 59 11.59 2.59 3.71
C THR A 59 11.40 3.77 2.74
N HIS A 60 12.17 3.82 1.65
CA HIS A 60 11.93 4.77 0.55
C HIS A 60 10.56 4.57 -0.10
N TRP A 61 10.21 3.31 -0.40
CA TRP A 61 8.88 2.97 -0.95
C TRP A 61 7.76 3.42 -0.01
N LYS A 62 7.91 3.14 1.29
CA LYS A 62 6.91 3.52 2.29
C LYS A 62 6.75 5.04 2.35
N ALA A 63 7.85 5.78 2.41
CA ALA A 63 7.83 7.25 2.48
C ALA A 63 7.14 7.87 1.24
N LEU A 64 7.45 7.38 0.04
CA LEU A 64 6.82 7.85 -1.20
C LEU A 64 5.31 7.60 -1.23
N ILE A 65 4.87 6.39 -0.84
CA ILE A 65 3.45 6.07 -0.78
C ILE A 65 2.74 6.92 0.28
N GLU A 66 3.30 7.02 1.48
CA GLU A 66 2.69 7.79 2.57
C GLU A 66 2.52 9.27 2.23
N ARG A 67 3.47 9.82 1.46
CA ARG A 67 3.49 11.24 1.09
C ARG A 67 2.64 11.59 -0.13
N TYR A 68 2.72 10.79 -1.20
CA TYR A 68 2.14 11.15 -2.50
C TYR A 68 0.86 10.39 -2.85
N HIS A 69 0.55 9.32 -2.11
CA HIS A 69 -0.70 8.60 -2.32
C HIS A 69 -1.85 9.37 -1.68
N TYR A 70 -2.92 9.62 -2.43
CA TYR A 70 -4.03 10.48 -2.00
C TYR A 70 -4.87 9.91 -0.84
N LEU A 71 -4.81 8.59 -0.60
CA LEU A 71 -5.39 7.96 0.60
C LEU A 71 -4.36 7.74 1.73
N GLY A 72 -3.14 8.25 1.56
CA GLY A 72 -2.02 7.94 2.42
C GLY A 72 -1.73 6.43 2.43
N ARG A 73 -1.31 5.93 3.59
CA ARG A 73 -0.90 4.53 3.78
C ARG A 73 -2.11 3.59 3.86
N GLY A 74 -2.64 3.20 2.71
CA GLY A 74 -3.57 2.07 2.57
C GLY A 74 -2.91 0.73 2.92
N THR A 75 -3.69 -0.19 3.51
CA THR A 75 -3.21 -1.57 3.72
C THR A 75 -3.30 -2.33 2.40
N LEU A 76 -2.18 -2.90 1.96
CA LEU A 76 -2.19 -3.82 0.82
C LEU A 76 -2.74 -5.18 1.28
N TYR A 77 -3.72 -5.71 0.55
CA TYR A 77 -4.36 -6.99 0.87
C TYR A 77 -3.84 -8.13 -0.03
N GLY A 78 -3.68 -9.32 0.56
CA GLY A 78 -3.28 -10.53 -0.15
C GLY A 78 -1.81 -10.55 -0.55
N LYS A 79 -1.50 -11.21 -1.67
CA LYS A 79 -0.15 -11.21 -2.24
C LYS A 79 0.16 -9.84 -2.80
N GLN A 80 1.32 -9.31 -2.41
CA GLN A 80 1.74 -7.94 -2.69
C GLN A 80 3.07 -7.91 -3.43
N MET A 81 3.17 -7.01 -4.39
CA MET A 81 4.41 -6.65 -5.06
C MET A 81 4.60 -5.14 -4.94
N ARG A 82 5.83 -4.73 -4.73
CA ARG A 82 6.21 -3.34 -4.53
C ARG A 82 7.39 -3.01 -5.42
N TYR A 83 7.37 -1.83 -5.98
CA TYR A 83 8.42 -1.35 -6.87
C TYR A 83 8.72 0.11 -6.59
N LEU A 84 9.98 0.48 -6.73
CA LEU A 84 10.45 1.85 -6.82
C LEU A 84 10.86 2.15 -8.25
N VAL A 85 10.71 3.40 -8.64
CA VAL A 85 11.16 3.91 -9.92
C VAL A 85 12.33 4.85 -9.65
N ARG A 86 13.51 4.50 -10.17
CA ARG A 86 14.73 5.29 -10.08
C ARG A 86 15.00 5.97 -11.42
N SER A 87 15.28 7.25 -11.38
CA SER A 87 15.90 8.02 -12.46
C SER A 87 17.39 8.14 -12.17
N GLU A 88 18.21 8.00 -13.20
CA GLU A 88 19.64 8.25 -13.14
C GLU A 88 19.97 9.65 -12.61
N HIS A 89 19.22 10.67 -13.05
CA HIS A 89 19.50 12.07 -12.74
C HIS A 89 18.76 12.61 -11.51
N PHE A 90 17.61 12.03 -11.16
CA PHE A 90 16.74 12.55 -10.09
C PHE A 90 16.54 11.58 -8.91
N GLY A 91 17.15 10.38 -8.94
CA GLY A 91 17.00 9.40 -7.87
C GLY A 91 15.60 8.79 -7.84
N TRP A 92 14.99 8.65 -6.66
CA TRP A 92 13.68 8.01 -6.54
C TRP A 92 12.54 8.95 -6.98
N ILE A 93 11.94 8.65 -8.12
CA ILE A 93 10.90 9.50 -8.73
C ILE A 93 9.49 8.96 -8.53
N GLY A 94 9.35 7.72 -8.06
CA GLY A 94 8.04 7.12 -7.88
C GLY A 94 8.05 5.77 -7.17
N ALA A 95 6.86 5.36 -6.73
CA ALA A 95 6.60 4.08 -6.10
C ALA A 95 5.33 3.46 -6.68
N LEU A 96 5.33 2.14 -6.84
CA LEU A 96 4.20 1.37 -7.36
C LEU A 96 3.91 0.20 -6.41
N SER A 97 2.64 -0.18 -6.33
CA SER A 97 2.20 -1.40 -5.65
C SER A 97 1.19 -2.16 -6.48
N PHE A 98 1.30 -3.48 -6.42
CA PHE A 98 0.32 -4.39 -6.97
C PHE A 98 -0.12 -5.38 -5.91
N SER A 99 -1.40 -5.71 -5.92
CA SER A 99 -2.01 -6.68 -5.03
C SER A 99 -2.69 -7.79 -5.81
N SER A 100 -3.13 -8.81 -5.08
CA SER A 100 -4.05 -9.81 -5.61
C SER A 100 -5.31 -9.13 -6.16
N PRO A 101 -5.91 -9.70 -7.21
CA PRO A 101 -7.07 -9.10 -7.84
C PRO A 101 -8.31 -9.21 -6.95
N ALA A 102 -9.19 -8.23 -7.06
CA ALA A 102 -10.52 -8.32 -6.43
C ALA A 102 -11.24 -9.60 -6.91
N TRP A 103 -11.82 -10.36 -5.99
CA TRP A 103 -12.43 -11.66 -6.31
C TRP A 103 -13.55 -11.54 -7.35
N ARG A 104 -14.36 -10.48 -7.27
CA ARG A 104 -15.39 -10.13 -8.25
C ARG A 104 -15.30 -8.65 -8.57
N LEU A 105 -15.25 -8.30 -9.87
CA LEU A 105 -15.20 -6.92 -10.31
C LEU A 105 -15.87 -6.79 -11.68
N ARG A 106 -17.18 -6.51 -11.68
CA ARG A 106 -18.02 -6.56 -12.90
C ARG A 106 -17.43 -5.79 -14.08
N ALA A 107 -16.77 -4.66 -13.81
CA ALA A 107 -16.11 -3.87 -14.84
C ALA A 107 -14.99 -4.65 -15.56
N ARG A 108 -14.16 -5.38 -14.81
CA ARG A 108 -13.12 -6.27 -15.36
C ARG A 108 -13.72 -7.38 -16.19
N GLU A 109 -14.72 -8.09 -15.65
CA GLU A 109 -15.35 -9.19 -16.40
C GLU A 109 -15.95 -8.69 -17.72
N LYS A 110 -16.63 -7.54 -17.71
CA LYS A 110 -17.18 -6.92 -18.93
C LYS A 110 -16.10 -6.48 -19.91
N TRP A 111 -15.00 -5.89 -19.44
CA TRP A 111 -13.94 -5.39 -20.32
C TRP A 111 -13.12 -6.50 -20.97
N ILE A 112 -12.76 -7.55 -20.21
CA ILE A 112 -12.02 -8.70 -20.77
C ILE A 112 -12.96 -9.65 -21.55
N GLY A 113 -14.28 -9.58 -21.31
CA GLY A 113 -15.26 -10.50 -21.88
C GLY A 113 -15.30 -11.86 -21.18
N TRP A 114 -15.01 -11.89 -19.87
CA TRP A 114 -15.04 -13.11 -19.08
C TRP A 114 -16.44 -13.45 -18.57
N ASN A 115 -16.79 -14.73 -18.69
CA ASN A 115 -17.88 -15.34 -17.93
C ASN A 115 -17.35 -15.84 -16.56
N GLU A 116 -18.23 -16.40 -15.74
CA GLU A 116 -17.88 -16.88 -14.38
C GLU A 116 -16.77 -17.93 -14.39
N GLU A 117 -16.82 -18.88 -15.34
CA GLU A 117 -15.84 -19.96 -15.49
C GLU A 117 -14.45 -19.42 -15.84
N ASN A 118 -14.39 -18.52 -16.83
CA ASN A 118 -13.15 -17.85 -17.21
C ASN A 118 -12.58 -17.03 -16.05
N ARG A 119 -13.43 -16.37 -15.27
CA ARG A 119 -12.97 -15.66 -14.07
C ARG A 119 -12.32 -16.62 -13.10
N LEU A 120 -12.97 -17.71 -12.71
CA LEU A 120 -12.40 -18.67 -11.76
C LEU A 120 -11.09 -19.27 -12.26
N LYS A 121 -11.00 -19.56 -13.57
CA LYS A 121 -9.80 -20.15 -14.20
C LYS A 121 -8.62 -19.19 -14.32
N TYR A 122 -8.87 -17.92 -14.59
CA TYR A 122 -7.82 -16.96 -14.95
C TYR A 122 -7.58 -15.86 -13.91
N LEU A 123 -8.38 -15.77 -12.84
CA LEU A 123 -8.22 -14.75 -11.81
C LEU A 123 -6.80 -14.72 -11.23
N ASN A 124 -6.17 -15.88 -11.05
CA ASN A 124 -4.80 -15.97 -10.53
C ASN A 124 -3.72 -15.42 -11.47
N ARG A 125 -4.07 -15.06 -12.72
CA ARG A 125 -3.17 -14.46 -13.72
C ARG A 125 -3.29 -12.94 -13.77
N ILE A 126 -4.18 -12.35 -12.98
CA ILE A 126 -4.38 -10.90 -12.92
C ILE A 126 -3.75 -10.36 -11.64
N VAL A 127 -3.21 -9.15 -11.75
CA VAL A 127 -2.79 -8.33 -10.61
C VAL A 127 -3.59 -7.04 -10.63
N CYS A 128 -3.92 -6.51 -9.46
CA CYS A 128 -4.54 -5.19 -9.34
C CYS A 128 -3.46 -4.18 -9.01
N ASN A 129 -3.45 -3.04 -9.71
CA ASN A 129 -2.66 -1.89 -9.29
C ASN A 129 -3.27 -1.32 -8.00
N SER A 130 -2.51 -1.38 -6.91
CA SER A 130 -2.94 -0.89 -5.60
C SER A 130 -2.65 0.61 -5.55
N ARG A 131 -3.54 1.36 -6.21
CA ARG A 131 -3.61 2.82 -6.20
C ARG A 131 -4.60 3.33 -5.15
N PHE A 132 -5.08 2.49 -4.24
CA PHE A 132 -6.06 2.82 -3.21
C PHE A 132 -5.57 2.29 -1.87
#